data_AF-A0A7C5M3U4-F1
#
_entry.id   AF-A0A7C5M3U4-F1
#
_cell.length_a   1.000
_cell.length_b   1.000
_cell.length_c   1.000
_cell.angle_alpha   90.00
_cell.angle_beta   90.00
_cell.angle_gamma   90.00
#
_symmetry.space_group_name_H-M   'P 1'
#
loop_
_entity.id
_entity.type
_entity.pdbx_description
1 polymer ?
#
loop_
_entity_poly.entity_id
_entity_poly.type
_entity_poly.pdbx_seq_one_letter_code
_entity_poly.pdbx_strand_id
1 'polypeptide(L)'
;EPFTRRPVRSWVGEVFPEESFADKAFAIPCVNPERTLLEKLFLLHEEFQRPKDKIRVARLSRHLYDIWRIGASEYLPKAFERPLIAEIIAHRERFNNLKGVDYGQLFPPGLNPLPPAHLLEDWQKDYKTMRQNMIYGESPEFDDLLRLVEDLTRRYNELTG
;
A
#
# COMPACT_ATOMS: atom_id res chain seq x y z
N GLU A 1 -10.95 -10.26 -9.32
CA GLU A 1 -10.39 -9.29 -8.37
C GLU A 1 -11.49 -8.34 -7.89
N PRO A 2 -11.61 -8.05 -6.58
CA PRO A 2 -12.68 -7.22 -6.03
C PRO A 2 -12.53 -5.74 -6.42
N PHE A 3 -13.62 -5.15 -6.92
CA PHE A 3 -13.72 -3.74 -7.25
C PHE A 3 -15.08 -3.18 -6.80
N THR A 4 -15.13 -1.86 -6.60
CA THR A 4 -16.36 -1.13 -6.27
C THR A 4 -16.51 0.02 -7.24
N ARG A 5 -17.74 0.28 -7.71
CA ARG A 5 -18.00 1.46 -8.55
C ARG A 5 -17.96 2.70 -7.68
N ARG A 6 -17.08 3.65 -8.03
CA ARG A 6 -16.98 4.94 -7.35
C ARG A 6 -17.34 6.07 -8.31
N PRO A 7 -18.16 7.04 -7.88
CA PRO A 7 -18.38 8.25 -8.67
C PRO A 7 -17.08 9.05 -8.72
N VAL A 8 -16.72 9.53 -9.90
CA VAL A 8 -15.60 10.44 -10.13
C VAL A 8 -16.12 11.65 -10.88
N ARG A 9 -15.58 12.81 -10.52
CA ARG A 9 -15.83 14.10 -11.16
C ARG A 9 -14.48 14.80 -11.33
N SER A 10 -14.37 15.70 -12.31
CA SER A 10 -13.20 16.55 -12.42
C SER A 10 -13.08 17.46 -11.20
N TRP A 11 -11.85 17.82 -10.85
CA TRP A 11 -11.59 18.77 -9.77
C TRP A 11 -12.28 20.12 -10.00
N VAL A 12 -12.36 20.57 -11.27
CA VAL A 12 -13.06 21.81 -11.64
C VAL A 12 -14.56 21.70 -11.34
N GLY A 13 -15.20 20.58 -11.68
CA GLY A 13 -16.61 20.34 -11.38
C GLY A 13 -16.92 20.07 -9.90
N GLU A 14 -15.91 19.71 -9.09
CA GLU A 14 -16.02 19.64 -7.63
C GLU A 14 -15.97 21.03 -6.98
N VAL A 15 -15.06 21.89 -7.45
CA VAL A 15 -14.87 23.25 -6.91
C VAL A 15 -15.98 24.21 -7.38
N PHE A 16 -16.48 24.04 -8.61
CA PHE A 16 -17.48 24.91 -9.23
C PHE A 16 -18.73 24.12 -9.66
N PRO A 17 -19.49 23.53 -8.73
CA PRO A 17 -20.57 22.59 -9.07
C PRO A 17 -21.77 23.23 -9.78
N GLU A 18 -21.97 24.53 -9.62
CA GLU A 18 -23.11 25.28 -10.19
C GLU A 18 -22.81 25.90 -11.57
N GLU A 19 -21.56 25.81 -12.03
CA GLU A 19 -21.16 26.45 -13.28
C GLU A 19 -21.55 25.60 -14.50
N SER A 20 -21.84 26.27 -15.62
CA SER A 20 -22.29 25.61 -16.86
C SER A 20 -21.26 24.64 -17.47
N PHE A 21 -19.98 24.79 -17.11
CA PHE A 21 -18.89 23.90 -17.52
C PHE A 21 -18.65 22.73 -16.55
N ALA A 22 -19.38 22.64 -15.43
CA ALA A 22 -19.20 21.58 -14.45
C ALA A 22 -19.59 20.22 -15.05
N ASP A 23 -18.67 19.26 -15.01
CA ASP A 23 -18.93 17.90 -15.45
C ASP A 23 -19.78 17.13 -14.43
N LYS A 24 -20.58 16.20 -14.95
CA LYS A 24 -21.38 15.30 -14.11
C LYS A 24 -20.52 14.15 -13.61
N ALA A 25 -20.73 13.77 -12.35
CA ALA A 25 -20.09 12.59 -11.80
C ALA A 25 -20.49 11.33 -12.60
N PHE A 26 -19.53 10.48 -12.92
CA PHE A 26 -19.77 9.18 -13.54
C PHE A 26 -19.06 8.08 -12.76
N ALA A 27 -19.63 6.87 -12.77
CA ALA A 27 -19.13 5.79 -11.95
C ALA A 27 -18.08 4.95 -12.70
N ILE A 28 -16.87 4.84 -12.16
CA ILE A 28 -15.81 3.97 -12.68
C ILE A 28 -15.55 2.80 -11.73
N PRO A 29 -15.13 1.61 -12.24
CA PRO A 29 -14.68 0.54 -11.37
C PRO A 29 -13.32 0.90 -10.75
N CYS A 30 -13.25 0.90 -9.42
CA CYS A 30 -12.02 1.10 -8.67
C CYS A 30 -11.66 -0.16 -7.90
N VAL A 31 -10.38 -0.56 -7.94
CA VAL A 31 -9.87 -1.63 -7.08
C VAL A 31 -10.13 -1.26 -5.62
N ASN A 32 -10.58 -2.24 -4.85
CA ASN A 32 -10.94 -2.03 -3.46
C ASN A 32 -9.72 -1.64 -2.60
N PRO A 33 -9.85 -0.68 -1.65
CA PRO A 33 -8.74 -0.24 -0.82
C PRO A 33 -8.15 -1.35 0.05
N GLU A 34 -8.98 -2.25 0.60
CA GLU A 34 -8.53 -3.37 1.44
C GLU A 34 -7.56 -4.30 0.70
N ARG A 35 -7.81 -4.53 -0.60
CA ARG A 35 -6.91 -5.30 -1.46
C ARG A 35 -5.64 -4.53 -1.74
N THR A 36 -5.77 -3.24 -2.06
CA THR A 36 -4.62 -2.37 -2.35
C THR A 36 -3.65 -2.36 -1.17
N LEU A 37 -4.16 -2.28 0.08
CA LEU A 37 -3.34 -2.34 1.29
C LEU A 37 -2.50 -3.61 1.37
N LEU A 38 -3.13 -4.79 1.24
CA LEU A 38 -2.43 -6.08 1.24
C LEU A 38 -1.40 -6.15 0.10
N GLU A 39 -1.76 -5.68 -1.09
CA GLU A 39 -0.84 -5.68 -2.23
C GLU A 39 0.40 -4.83 -1.99
N LYS A 40 0.29 -3.69 -1.28
CA LYS A 40 1.45 -2.88 -0.90
C LYS A 40 2.30 -3.56 0.17
N LEU A 41 1.68 -4.14 1.19
CA LEU A 41 2.38 -4.88 2.24
C LEU A 41 3.19 -6.03 1.63
N PHE A 42 2.56 -6.85 0.79
CA PHE A 42 3.21 -7.98 0.15
C PHE A 42 4.30 -7.55 -0.81
N LEU A 43 4.07 -6.51 -1.62
CA LEU A 43 5.08 -5.97 -2.52
C LEU A 43 6.36 -5.54 -1.77
N LEU A 44 6.22 -4.88 -0.62
CA LEU A 44 7.37 -4.47 0.17
C LEU A 44 8.10 -5.66 0.80
N HIS A 45 7.36 -6.61 1.36
CA HIS A 45 7.95 -7.84 1.91
C HIS A 45 8.75 -8.61 0.85
N GLU A 46 8.15 -8.82 -0.31
CA GLU A 46 8.79 -9.47 -1.46
C GLU A 46 10.05 -8.70 -1.90
N GLU A 47 10.00 -7.37 -1.95
CA GLU A 47 11.14 -6.53 -2.33
C GLU A 47 12.32 -6.68 -1.34
N PHE A 48 12.04 -6.78 -0.03
CA PHE A 48 13.07 -6.88 1.00
C PHE A 48 13.64 -8.28 1.19
N GLN A 49 13.04 -9.31 0.59
CA GLN A 49 13.65 -10.64 0.47
C GLN A 49 14.69 -10.72 -0.66
N ARG A 50 14.74 -9.74 -1.57
CA ARG A 50 15.68 -9.75 -2.69
C ARG A 50 17.12 -9.60 -2.18
N PRO A 51 18.13 -10.09 -2.92
CA PRO A 51 19.54 -9.84 -2.60
C PRO A 51 19.80 -8.33 -2.41
N LYS A 52 20.67 -7.98 -1.45
CA LYS A 52 20.89 -6.58 -1.02
C LYS A 52 21.21 -5.63 -2.18
N ASP A 53 21.98 -6.09 -3.16
CA ASP A 53 22.36 -5.36 -4.37
C ASP A 53 21.22 -5.15 -5.37
N LYS A 54 20.09 -5.85 -5.19
CA LYS A 54 18.92 -5.81 -6.07
C LYS A 54 17.72 -5.09 -5.48
N ILE A 55 17.75 -4.76 -4.19
CA ILE A 55 16.66 -4.04 -3.53
C ILE A 55 16.57 -2.63 -4.14
N ARG A 56 15.39 -2.29 -4.63
CA ARG A 56 15.09 -0.97 -5.20
C ARG A 56 14.78 0.02 -4.08
N VAL A 57 15.16 1.27 -4.29
CA VAL A 57 14.82 2.38 -3.38
C VAL A 57 13.94 3.41 -4.09
N ALA A 58 14.38 3.85 -5.27
CA ALA A 58 13.76 4.96 -5.98
C ALA A 58 12.25 4.74 -6.20
N ARG A 59 11.45 5.69 -5.69
CA ARG A 59 9.99 5.76 -5.77
C ARG A 59 9.23 4.66 -5.03
N LEU A 60 9.89 3.81 -4.23
CA LEU A 60 9.21 2.74 -3.48
C LEU A 60 8.74 3.18 -2.09
N SER A 61 9.34 4.23 -1.51
CA SER A 61 8.87 4.78 -0.22
C SER A 61 7.41 5.23 -0.27
N ARG A 62 6.87 5.53 -1.46
CA ARG A 62 5.45 5.85 -1.68
C ARG A 62 4.49 4.80 -1.17
N HIS A 63 4.91 3.53 -1.17
CA HIS A 63 4.06 2.45 -0.71
C HIS A 63 3.88 2.48 0.81
N LEU A 64 4.85 3.00 1.57
CA LEU A 64 4.66 3.26 3.00
C LEU A 64 3.58 4.32 3.23
N TYR A 65 3.54 5.36 2.39
CA TYR A 65 2.48 6.38 2.45
C TYR A 65 1.11 5.82 2.03
N ASP A 66 1.05 5.00 0.97
CA ASP A 66 -0.17 4.32 0.54
C ASP A 66 -0.73 3.43 1.68
N ILE A 67 0.15 2.66 2.34
CA ILE A 67 -0.19 1.82 3.51
C ILE A 67 -0.68 2.68 4.66
N TRP A 68 -0.02 3.80 4.96
CA TRP A 68 -0.45 4.70 6.01
C TRP A 68 -1.84 5.29 5.77
N ARG A 69 -2.12 5.75 4.55
CA ARG A 69 -3.45 6.29 4.19
C ARG A 69 -4.55 5.25 4.33
N ILE A 70 -4.34 4.04 3.81
CA ILE A 70 -5.39 3.00 3.80
C ILE A 70 -5.50 2.31 5.17
N GLY A 71 -4.38 2.06 5.83
CA GLY A 71 -4.34 1.43 7.15
C GLY A 71 -4.98 2.27 8.25
N ALA A 72 -4.98 3.59 8.11
CA ALA A 72 -5.68 4.51 9.02
C ALA A 72 -7.18 4.69 8.70
N SER A 73 -7.74 3.89 7.77
CA SER A 73 -9.12 4.04 7.30
C SER A 73 -10.03 2.88 7.70
N GLU A 74 -11.32 3.01 7.41
CA GLU A 74 -12.35 1.99 7.62
C GLU A 74 -12.11 0.67 6.86
N TYR A 75 -11.22 0.66 5.86
CA TYR A 75 -10.98 -0.52 5.03
C TYR A 75 -10.06 -1.57 5.70
N LEU A 76 -9.37 -1.20 6.79
CA LEU A 76 -8.40 -2.06 7.44
C LEU A 76 -8.98 -3.40 7.94
N PRO A 77 -10.12 -3.46 8.65
CA PRO A 77 -10.64 -4.74 9.15
C PRO A 77 -10.88 -5.76 8.04
N LYS A 78 -11.42 -5.30 6.91
CA LYS A 78 -11.68 -6.16 5.75
C LYS A 78 -10.40 -6.65 5.08
N ALA A 79 -9.32 -5.86 5.13
CA ALA A 79 -8.01 -6.29 4.64
C ALA A 79 -7.44 -7.46 5.45
N PHE A 80 -7.85 -7.62 6.71
CA PHE A 80 -7.35 -8.69 7.58
C PHE A 80 -8.22 -9.95 7.55
N GLU A 81 -9.22 -10.00 6.66
CA GLU A 81 -10.02 -11.20 6.44
C GLU A 81 -9.22 -12.28 5.70
N ARG A 82 -9.16 -13.48 6.28
CA ARG A 82 -8.41 -14.62 5.73
C ARG A 82 -8.73 -14.99 4.29
N PRO A 83 -10.00 -15.00 3.84
CA PRO A 83 -10.32 -15.33 2.45
C PRO A 83 -9.63 -14.39 1.46
N LEU A 84 -9.62 -13.07 1.76
CA LEU A 84 -9.00 -12.07 0.90
C LEU A 84 -7.47 -12.22 0.88
N ILE A 85 -6.86 -12.45 2.04
CA ILE A 85 -5.42 -12.73 2.16
C ILE A 85 -5.03 -13.92 1.29
N ALA A 86 -5.71 -15.06 1.47
CA ALA A 86 -5.41 -16.29 0.75
C ALA A 86 -5.61 -16.14 -0.77
N GLU A 87 -6.67 -15.44 -1.21
CA GLU A 87 -6.90 -15.15 -2.64
C GLU A 87 -5.74 -14.36 -3.25
N ILE A 88 -5.29 -13.30 -2.57
CA ILE A 88 -4.24 -12.41 -3.08
C ILE A 88 -2.88 -13.14 -3.11
N ILE A 89 -2.55 -13.91 -2.08
CA ILE A 89 -1.29 -14.69 -2.06
C ILE A 89 -1.29 -15.73 -3.17
N ALA A 90 -2.38 -16.49 -3.36
CA ALA A 90 -2.49 -17.49 -4.42
C ALA A 90 -2.36 -16.86 -5.83
N HIS A 91 -2.96 -15.67 -6.03
CA HIS A 91 -2.79 -14.92 -7.27
C HIS A 91 -1.33 -14.51 -7.48
N ARG A 92 -0.66 -13.99 -6.45
CA ARG A 92 0.74 -13.55 -6.52
C ARG A 92 1.71 -14.70 -6.78
N GLU A 93 1.56 -15.82 -6.10
CA GLU A 93 2.39 -17.00 -6.32
C GLU A 93 2.32 -17.48 -7.78
N ARG A 94 1.12 -17.43 -8.36
CA ARG A 94 0.88 -17.83 -9.76
C ARG A 94 1.45 -16.84 -10.78
N PHE A 95 1.28 -15.54 -10.58
CA PHE A 95 1.53 -14.53 -11.62
C PHE A 95 2.79 -13.68 -11.40
N ASN A 96 3.25 -13.53 -10.15
CA ASN A 96 4.37 -12.66 -9.83
C ASN A 96 5.69 -13.42 -9.63
N ASN A 97 5.72 -14.76 -9.74
CA ASN A 97 6.82 -15.67 -9.40
C ASN A 97 8.24 -15.07 -9.46
N LEU A 98 8.61 -14.34 -8.41
CA LEU A 98 9.88 -13.66 -8.26
C LEU A 98 10.89 -14.68 -7.74
N LYS A 99 12.00 -14.87 -8.47
CA LYS A 99 13.05 -15.78 -8.03
C LYS A 99 13.60 -15.37 -6.66
N GLY A 100 13.55 -16.29 -5.70
CA GLY A 100 14.09 -16.08 -4.35
C GLY A 100 13.11 -15.45 -3.37
N VAL A 101 11.82 -15.35 -3.72
CA VAL A 101 10.75 -14.92 -2.81
C VAL A 101 10.01 -16.13 -2.26
N ASP A 102 9.87 -16.18 -0.94
CA ASP A 102 9.04 -17.15 -0.23
C ASP A 102 7.63 -16.57 -0.01
N TYR A 103 6.69 -16.97 -0.88
CA TYR A 103 5.28 -16.55 -0.78
C TYR A 103 4.58 -17.11 0.47
N GLY A 104 5.11 -18.16 1.09
CA GLY A 104 4.59 -18.70 2.35
C GLY A 104 4.70 -17.69 3.50
N GLN A 105 5.73 -16.83 3.48
CA GLN A 105 5.93 -15.79 4.49
C GLN A 105 4.96 -14.61 4.35
N LEU A 106 4.18 -14.54 3.26
CA LEU A 106 3.10 -13.57 3.15
C LEU A 106 1.93 -13.90 4.09
N PHE A 107 1.79 -15.17 4.50
CA PHE A 107 0.83 -15.54 5.53
C PHE A 107 1.35 -15.15 6.94
N PRO A 108 0.44 -14.82 7.87
CA PRO A 108 0.81 -14.69 9.29
C PRO A 108 1.52 -15.96 9.80
N PRO A 109 2.56 -15.86 10.65
CA PRO A 109 3.14 -14.66 11.24
C PRO A 109 4.39 -14.14 10.49
N GLY A 110 4.57 -14.45 9.20
CA GLY A 110 5.83 -14.24 8.47
C GLY A 110 6.03 -12.85 7.86
N LEU A 111 5.01 -11.98 7.87
CA LEU A 111 5.06 -10.74 7.11
C LEU A 111 6.05 -9.74 7.73
N ASN A 112 6.88 -9.14 6.88
CA ASN A 112 7.80 -8.07 7.24
C ASN A 112 7.99 -7.09 6.06
N PRO A 113 7.21 -6.00 5.99
CA PRO A 113 7.24 -5.02 4.91
C PRO A 113 8.06 -3.77 5.28
N LEU A 114 8.89 -3.83 6.33
CA LEU A 114 9.72 -2.71 6.77
C LEU A 114 11.06 -2.70 6.02
N PRO A 115 11.57 -1.53 5.59
CA PRO A 115 12.88 -1.44 4.97
C PRO A 115 13.96 -1.95 5.92
N PRO A 116 14.92 -2.75 5.43
CA PRO A 116 16.02 -3.23 6.27
C PRO A 116 16.91 -2.06 6.72
N ALA A 117 17.52 -2.18 7.89
CA ALA A 117 18.25 -1.08 8.55
C ALA A 117 19.26 -0.34 7.65
N HIS A 118 19.98 -1.09 6.80
CA HIS A 118 20.96 -0.53 5.87
C HIS A 118 20.38 0.35 4.74
N LEU A 119 19.06 0.35 4.55
CA LEU A 119 18.36 1.14 3.54
C LEU A 119 17.50 2.27 4.14
N LEU A 120 17.41 2.38 5.47
CA LEU A 120 16.52 3.35 6.12
C LEU A 120 16.81 4.79 5.69
N GLU A 121 18.09 5.19 5.67
CA GLU A 121 18.47 6.54 5.25
C GLU A 121 18.07 6.84 3.80
N ASP A 122 18.25 5.87 2.90
CA ASP A 122 17.95 6.07 1.48
C ASP A 122 16.44 6.07 1.22
N TRP A 123 15.68 5.25 1.95
CA TRP A 123 14.21 5.29 1.93
C TRP A 123 13.66 6.59 2.52
N GLN A 124 14.29 7.15 3.55
CA GLN A 124 13.93 8.46 4.10
C GLN A 124 14.17 9.59 3.09
N LYS A 125 15.31 9.56 2.37
CA LYS A 125 15.60 10.51 1.28
C LYS A 125 14.60 10.38 0.13
N ASP A 126 14.25 9.16 -0.26
CA ASP A 126 13.23 8.89 -1.28
C ASP A 126 11.86 9.46 -0.84
N TYR A 127 11.46 9.20 0.41
CA TYR A 127 10.20 9.70 0.96
C TYR A 127 10.17 11.23 1.00
N LYS A 128 11.26 11.87 1.42
CA LYS A 128 11.39 13.33 1.43
C LYS A 128 11.18 13.91 0.03
N THR A 129 11.82 13.31 -0.98
CA THR A 129 11.68 13.72 -2.38
C THR A 129 10.23 13.55 -2.87
N MET A 130 9.59 12.44 -2.52
CA MET A 130 8.20 12.21 -2.87
C MET A 130 7.26 13.21 -2.20
N ARG A 131 7.43 13.45 -0.89
CA ARG A 131 6.63 14.41 -0.11
C ARG A 131 6.67 15.81 -0.73
N GLN A 132 7.86 16.27 -1.12
CA GLN A 132 8.06 17.59 -1.72
C GLN A 132 7.40 17.74 -3.10
N ASN A 133 7.35 16.68 -3.90
CA ASN A 133 6.95 16.77 -5.30
C ASN A 133 5.54 16.23 -5.59
N MET A 134 4.97 15.40 -4.70
CA MET A 134 3.75 14.63 -5.00
C MET A 134 2.65 14.75 -3.96
N ILE A 135 2.94 15.12 -2.72
CA ILE A 135 1.91 15.23 -1.67
C ILE A 135 1.51 16.70 -1.53
N TYR A 136 0.22 16.96 -1.73
CA TYR A 136 -0.39 18.25 -1.44
C TYR A 136 -0.95 18.26 -0.03
N GLY A 137 -0.58 19.26 0.79
CA GLY A 137 -1.03 19.39 2.17
C GLY A 137 -0.16 18.67 3.20
N GLU A 138 -0.71 18.42 4.38
CA GLU A 138 0.01 17.75 5.46
C GLU A 138 0.26 16.27 5.17
N SER A 139 1.44 15.80 5.56
CA SER A 139 1.84 14.41 5.45
C SER A 139 2.64 14.00 6.69
N PRO A 140 2.59 12.72 7.09
CA PRO A 140 3.35 12.22 8.23
C PRO A 140 4.86 12.37 8.01
N GLU A 141 5.62 12.34 9.11
CA GLU A 141 7.07 12.16 9.01
C GLU A 141 7.41 10.70 8.68
N PHE A 142 8.63 10.45 8.18
CA PHE A 142 9.04 9.10 7.78
C PHE A 142 8.93 8.10 8.93
N ASP A 143 9.31 8.50 10.14
CA ASP A 143 9.24 7.63 11.32
C ASP A 143 7.78 7.30 11.71
N ASP A 144 6.83 8.19 11.46
CA ASP A 144 5.40 7.93 11.68
C ASP A 144 4.86 6.89 10.69
N LEU A 145 5.33 6.93 9.43
CA LEU A 145 5.02 5.89 8.46
C LEU A 145 5.51 4.53 8.94
N LEU A 146 6.77 4.46 9.38
CA LEU A 146 7.37 3.20 9.86
C LEU A 146 6.64 2.67 11.09
N ARG A 147 6.34 3.52 12.08
CA ARG A 147 5.59 3.13 13.29
C ARG A 147 4.22 2.54 12.97
N LEU A 148 3.48 3.16 12.04
CA LEU A 148 2.18 2.63 11.64
C LEU A 148 2.31 1.32 10.86
N VAL A 149 3.27 1.22 9.93
CA VAL A 149 3.52 -0.03 9.19
C VAL A 149 3.93 -1.16 10.14
N GLU A 150 4.72 -0.87 11.16
CA GLU A 150 5.11 -1.81 12.22
C GLU A 150 3.89 -2.28 13.03
N ASP A 151 3.02 -1.38 13.48
CA ASP A 151 1.76 -1.74 14.17
C ASP A 151 0.87 -2.64 13.31
N LEU A 152 0.66 -2.26 12.05
CA LEU A 152 -0.15 -3.06 11.12
C LEU A 152 0.45 -4.43 10.89
N THR A 153 1.78 -4.51 10.73
CA THR A 153 2.49 -5.78 10.52
C THR A 153 2.37 -6.68 11.74
N ARG A 154 2.52 -6.13 12.95
CA ARG A 154 2.31 -6.88 14.20
C ARG A 154 0.88 -7.45 14.24
N ARG A 155 -0.13 -6.60 14.05
CA ARG A 155 -1.54 -7.02 14.08
C ARG A 155 -1.88 -8.05 13.00
N TYR A 156 -1.29 -7.91 11.81
CA TYR A 156 -1.42 -8.89 10.74
C TYR A 156 -0.81 -10.24 11.13
N ASN A 157 0.39 -10.23 11.70
CA ASN A 157 1.08 -11.45 12.13
C ASN A 157 0.41 -12.13 13.33
N GLU A 158 -0.35 -11.38 14.13
CA GLU A 158 -1.18 -11.90 15.24
C GLU A 158 -2.48 -12.57 14.78
N LEU A 159 -2.84 -12.50 13.48
CA LEU A 159 -4.04 -13.15 12.95
C LEU A 159 -4.00 -14.69 13.03
N THR A 160 -2.95 -15.29 13.61
CA THR A 160 -2.81 -16.73 13.86
C THR A 160 -3.98 -17.28 14.67
N GLY A 161 -4.59 -18.34 14.13
CA GLY A 161 -5.85 -18.95 14.55
C GLY A 161 -6.18 -20.16 13.68
#